data_AF-A0A853GZP8-F1
#
_entry.id   AF-A0A853GZP8-F1
#
_cell.length_a   1.000
_cell.length_b   1.000
_cell.length_c   1.000
_cell.angle_alpha   90.00
_cell.angle_beta   90.00
_cell.angle_gamma   90.00
#
_symmetry.space_group_name_H-M   'P 1'
#
loop_
_entity.id
_entity.type
_entity.pdbx_description
1 polymer ?
#
loop_
_entity_poly.entity_id
_entity_poly.type
_entity_poly.pdbx_seq_one_letter_code
_entity_poly.pdbx_strand_id
1 'polypeptide(L)'
;MPPARIDLVPAFRRRVRVFAYPRSGRVRQHSSQAGAGLIEFSIIAVPILLLGLGSIEVAHWLLTRQVVSLALLEAGRAGISTHARPESMAQAFEYALLPLFPATSGHSARQNQQLAFEQRKRDTASTPWKITVLSPSSAAFNDFADPQLRQAAYDRLPAINNNYQFEQDQRRRASGWLNGLGPESKASIYQANTLTLQLSYLHKPVLPGIKGLLRLLGNPHGGYSQRALAHGYLPMSREISLTMQSHPVRWPMPAGGHIVRPATLADSSQTAFVAKPCTGMWCLRQLPAGGGAPRPDPVADTPILGRVPHTEDPMVSLPHPAAAPSAPPGTTELAVTPDDPSCGLSLCCTPA
;
A
#
# COMPACT_ATOMS: atom_id res chain seq x y z
N MET A 1 106.05 75.65 -5.31
CA MET A 1 106.81 75.76 -6.58
C MET A 1 108.01 74.86 -6.44
N PRO A 2 108.30 73.88 -7.32
CA PRO A 2 107.74 73.46 -8.62
C PRO A 2 107.07 72.06 -8.47
N PRO A 3 107.03 71.08 -9.42
CA PRO A 3 107.16 71.05 -10.89
C PRO A 3 106.06 70.20 -11.61
N ALA A 4 106.28 69.99 -12.92
CA ALA A 4 105.95 68.78 -13.71
C ALA A 4 104.70 68.80 -14.62
N ARG A 5 104.94 69.20 -15.88
CA ARG A 5 104.19 68.79 -17.07
C ARG A 5 104.42 67.30 -17.35
N ILE A 6 103.35 66.58 -17.66
CA ILE A 6 103.36 65.28 -18.33
C ILE A 6 102.41 65.41 -19.52
N ASP A 7 102.95 65.24 -20.73
CA ASP A 7 102.22 65.29 -22.00
C ASP A 7 101.54 63.96 -22.34
N LEU A 8 100.44 64.12 -23.08
CA LEU A 8 99.43 63.16 -23.46
C LEU A 8 99.90 62.04 -24.42
N VAL A 9 99.32 60.85 -24.24
CA VAL A 9 99.15 59.84 -25.29
C VAL A 9 97.64 59.65 -25.52
N PRO A 10 97.11 59.73 -26.76
CA PRO A 10 95.67 59.65 -27.01
C PRO A 10 95.18 58.19 -27.06
N ALA A 11 94.18 57.88 -26.22
CA ALA A 11 93.47 56.62 -26.23
C ALA A 11 92.48 56.53 -27.40
N PHE A 12 92.61 55.47 -28.17
CA PHE A 12 91.78 55.12 -29.32
C PHE A 12 90.33 54.82 -28.87
N ARG A 13 89.38 55.67 -29.28
CA ARG A 13 87.94 55.42 -29.11
C ARG A 13 87.48 54.29 -30.05
N ARG A 14 87.20 53.11 -29.50
CA ARG A 14 86.24 52.16 -30.11
C ARG A 14 84.87 52.32 -29.44
N ARG A 15 83.95 52.97 -30.14
CA ARG A 15 82.50 52.75 -29.93
C ARG A 15 82.06 51.59 -30.82
N VAL A 16 80.85 51.10 -30.54
CA VAL A 16 79.96 50.27 -31.39
C VAL A 16 80.08 48.78 -31.05
N ARG A 17 79.01 48.03 -30.72
CA ARG A 17 77.57 48.27 -30.51
C ARG A 17 77.12 47.11 -29.59
N VAL A 18 76.48 47.40 -28.46
CA VAL A 18 75.80 46.36 -27.69
C VAL A 18 74.47 46.08 -28.37
N PHE A 19 74.34 44.91 -28.99
CA PHE A 19 73.07 44.39 -29.50
C PHE A 19 72.15 44.11 -28.30
N ALA A 20 71.22 45.02 -28.04
CA ALA A 20 70.13 44.78 -27.11
C ALA A 20 69.10 43.88 -27.80
N TYR A 21 69.10 42.59 -27.46
CA TYR A 21 67.98 41.72 -27.78
C TYR A 21 66.76 42.17 -26.98
N PRO A 22 65.60 42.43 -27.60
CA PRO A 22 64.37 42.61 -26.85
C PRO A 22 64.02 41.24 -26.24
N ARG A 23 64.27 41.08 -24.94
CA ARG A 23 63.65 40.04 -24.14
C ARG A 23 62.15 40.34 -24.11
N SER A 24 61.43 39.82 -25.11
CA SER A 24 59.98 39.66 -25.06
C SER A 24 59.67 38.62 -23.97
N GLY A 25 59.75 39.05 -22.71
CA GLY A 25 59.13 38.35 -21.61
C GLY A 25 57.62 38.46 -21.79
N ARG A 26 57.01 37.48 -22.44
CA ARG A 26 55.57 37.24 -22.25
C ARG A 26 55.42 36.94 -20.77
N VAL A 27 54.92 37.91 -20.00
CA VAL A 27 54.32 37.64 -18.71
C VAL A 27 53.16 36.71 -19.05
N ARG A 28 53.38 35.40 -18.89
CA ARG A 28 52.29 34.43 -18.81
C ARG A 28 51.44 34.93 -17.66
N GLN A 29 50.31 35.56 -17.97
CA GLN A 29 49.26 35.74 -17.00
C GLN A 29 48.87 34.33 -16.58
N HIS A 30 49.41 33.89 -15.44
CA HIS A 30 48.84 32.77 -14.73
C HIS A 30 47.43 33.24 -14.36
N SER A 31 46.44 32.85 -15.15
CA SER A 31 45.05 32.95 -14.74
C SER A 31 44.98 32.20 -13.42
N SER A 32 44.76 32.93 -12.33
CA SER A 32 44.53 32.33 -11.03
C SER A 32 43.25 31.49 -11.13
N GLN A 33 43.39 30.20 -11.41
CA GLN A 33 42.32 29.20 -11.37
C GLN A 33 41.93 28.89 -9.92
N ALA A 34 41.76 29.92 -9.09
CA ALA A 34 41.22 29.76 -7.77
C ALA A 34 39.71 29.55 -7.90
N GLY A 35 39.27 28.29 -7.94
CA GLY A 35 37.85 27.92 -7.96
C GLY A 35 37.46 26.79 -8.91
N ALA A 36 38.30 26.47 -9.91
CA ALA A 36 38.00 25.38 -10.86
C ALA A 36 37.81 24.04 -10.13
N GLY A 37 38.71 23.71 -9.20
CA GLY A 37 38.60 22.49 -8.39
C GLY A 37 37.36 22.43 -7.49
N LEU A 38 36.87 23.58 -6.98
CA LEU A 38 35.63 23.63 -6.20
C LEU A 38 34.40 23.38 -7.07
N ILE A 39 34.39 23.90 -8.30
CA ILE A 39 33.32 23.69 -9.27
C ILE A 39 33.30 22.21 -9.72
N GLU A 40 34.44 21.66 -10.12
CA GLU A 40 34.58 20.26 -10.52
C GLU A 40 34.17 19.31 -9.40
N PHE A 41 34.60 19.58 -8.17
CA PHE A 41 34.17 18.83 -7.00
C PHE A 41 32.65 18.95 -6.79
N SER A 42 32.09 20.16 -6.84
CA SER A 42 30.65 20.38 -6.59
C SER A 42 29.76 19.70 -7.63
N ILE A 43 30.18 19.68 -8.90
CA ILE A 43 29.48 19.02 -10.00
C ILE A 43 29.32 17.52 -9.71
N ILE A 44 30.27 16.89 -9.04
CA ILE A 44 30.24 15.45 -8.72
C ILE A 44 29.63 15.21 -7.33
N ALA A 45 30.05 16.00 -6.34
CA ALA A 45 29.66 15.82 -4.94
C ALA A 45 28.17 16.07 -4.72
N VAL A 46 27.57 17.07 -5.38
CA VAL A 46 26.14 17.39 -5.18
C VAL A 46 25.24 16.27 -5.68
N PRO A 47 25.38 15.74 -6.92
CA PRO A 47 24.58 14.59 -7.36
C PRO A 47 24.77 13.35 -6.49
N ILE A 48 26.01 13.02 -6.08
CA ILE A 48 26.28 11.88 -5.19
C ILE A 48 25.57 12.07 -3.85
N LEU A 49 25.65 13.27 -3.27
CA LEU A 49 24.95 13.60 -2.03
C LEU A 49 23.43 13.46 -2.19
N LEU A 50 22.86 14.00 -3.27
CA LEU A 50 21.42 13.90 -3.54
C LEU A 50 20.96 12.46 -3.73
N LEU A 51 21.75 11.62 -4.41
CA LEU A 51 21.46 10.18 -4.55
C LEU A 51 21.53 9.48 -3.18
N GLY A 52 22.54 9.80 -2.37
CA GLY A 52 22.66 9.29 -1.00
C GLY A 52 21.44 9.63 -0.15
N LEU A 53 21.05 10.90 -0.10
CA LEU A 53 19.85 11.34 0.62
C LEU A 53 18.59 10.67 0.05
N GLY A 54 18.43 10.67 -1.28
CA GLY A 54 17.27 10.08 -1.96
C GLY A 54 17.08 8.61 -1.63
N SER A 55 18.17 7.84 -1.47
CA SER A 55 18.08 6.43 -1.06
C SER A 55 17.49 6.25 0.34
N ILE A 56 17.79 7.15 1.29
CA ILE A 56 17.22 7.14 2.64
C ILE A 56 15.71 7.42 2.61
N GLU A 57 15.27 8.40 1.82
CA GLU A 57 13.83 8.69 1.66
C GLU A 57 13.09 7.51 1.04
N VAL A 58 13.67 6.87 0.01
CA VAL A 58 13.09 5.68 -0.62
C VAL A 58 12.99 4.53 0.39
N ALA A 59 14.04 4.29 1.19
CA ALA A 59 14.00 3.27 2.23
C ALA A 59 12.89 3.54 3.26
N HIS A 60 12.79 4.77 3.75
CA HIS A 60 11.74 5.17 4.69
C HIS A 60 10.33 5.06 4.09
N TRP A 61 10.16 5.43 2.82
CA TRP A 61 8.92 5.28 2.07
C TRP A 61 8.52 3.82 1.92
N LEU A 62 9.47 2.92 1.59
CA LEU A 62 9.23 1.49 1.46
C LEU A 62 8.84 0.84 2.80
N LEU A 63 9.55 1.17 3.88
CA LEU A 63 9.20 0.72 5.24
C LEU A 63 7.80 1.17 5.62
N THR A 64 7.48 2.45 5.41
CA THR A 64 6.13 2.98 5.68
C THR A 64 5.09 2.24 4.85
N ARG A 65 5.35 2.02 3.55
CA ARG A 65 4.46 1.29 2.65
C ARG A 65 4.17 -0.12 3.14
N GLN A 66 5.17 -0.84 3.65
CA GLN A 66 5.01 -2.19 4.19
C GLN A 66 4.12 -2.18 5.44
N VAL A 67 4.45 -1.35 6.44
CA VAL A 67 3.67 -1.26 7.69
C VAL A 67 2.23 -0.83 7.42
N VAL A 68 2.01 0.15 6.53
CA VAL A 68 0.68 0.60 6.13
C VAL A 68 -0.13 -0.50 5.43
N SER A 69 0.53 -1.35 4.64
CA SER A 69 -0.16 -2.46 3.96
C SER A 69 -0.56 -3.55 4.95
N LEU A 70 0.32 -3.86 5.91
CA LEU A 70 0.00 -4.77 7.02
C LEU A 70 -1.14 -4.20 7.88
N ALA A 71 -1.09 -2.91 8.23
CA ALA A 71 -2.14 -2.28 9.00
C ALA A 71 -3.49 -2.30 8.31
N LEU A 72 -3.51 -2.12 6.98
CA LEU A 72 -4.75 -2.26 6.20
C LEU A 72 -5.26 -3.70 6.21
N LEU A 73 -4.37 -4.70 6.13
CA LEU A 73 -4.75 -6.11 6.26
C LEU A 73 -5.35 -6.42 7.63
N GLU A 74 -4.74 -5.93 8.72
CA GLU A 74 -5.28 -6.10 10.08
C GLU A 74 -6.63 -5.41 10.26
N ALA A 75 -6.81 -4.21 9.68
CA ALA A 75 -8.10 -3.54 9.62
C ALA A 75 -9.13 -4.41 8.87
N GLY A 76 -8.74 -4.99 7.74
CA GLY A 76 -9.58 -5.92 6.98
C GLY A 76 -9.93 -7.18 7.76
N ARG A 77 -8.97 -7.79 8.45
CA ARG A 77 -9.17 -8.98 9.31
C ARG A 77 -10.13 -8.69 10.46
N ALA A 78 -9.99 -7.53 11.11
CA ALA A 78 -10.94 -7.08 12.12
C ALA A 78 -12.32 -6.86 11.48
N GLY A 79 -12.39 -6.22 10.32
CA GLY A 79 -13.64 -5.97 9.59
C GLY A 79 -14.40 -7.25 9.24
N ILE A 80 -13.73 -8.24 8.63
CA ILE A 80 -14.40 -9.48 8.19
C ILE A 80 -14.93 -10.34 9.35
N SER A 81 -14.33 -10.23 10.54
CA SER A 81 -14.74 -10.99 11.73
C SER A 81 -15.73 -10.24 12.62
N THR A 82 -15.76 -8.91 12.54
CA THR A 82 -16.62 -8.04 13.38
C THR A 82 -17.72 -7.34 12.57
N HIS A 83 -18.31 -8.04 11.60
CA HIS A 83 -19.49 -7.57 10.85
C HIS A 83 -19.26 -6.27 10.07
N ALA A 84 -18.02 -6.04 9.61
CA ALA A 84 -17.57 -4.80 8.95
C ALA A 84 -17.73 -3.53 9.79
N ARG A 85 -17.60 -3.64 11.13
CA ARG A 85 -17.73 -2.52 12.05
C ARG A 85 -16.61 -1.47 11.88
N PRO A 86 -16.93 -0.18 11.66
CA PRO A 86 -15.91 0.85 11.44
C PRO A 86 -14.95 1.01 12.63
N GLU A 87 -15.45 0.98 13.87
CA GLU A 87 -14.60 1.23 15.04
C GLU A 87 -13.52 0.17 15.21
N SER A 88 -13.85 -1.11 15.00
CA SER A 88 -12.88 -2.21 15.10
C SER A 88 -11.83 -2.14 13.99
N MET A 89 -12.24 -1.82 12.75
CA MET A 89 -11.30 -1.60 11.64
C MET A 89 -10.33 -0.45 11.92
N ALA A 90 -10.84 0.68 12.43
CA ALA A 90 -10.01 1.84 12.78
C ALA A 90 -9.01 1.51 13.89
N GLN A 91 -9.46 0.85 14.96
CA GLN A 91 -8.61 0.46 16.08
C GLN A 91 -7.51 -0.51 15.66
N ALA A 92 -7.85 -1.54 14.88
CA ALA A 92 -6.88 -2.50 14.36
C ALA A 92 -5.85 -1.83 13.42
N PHE A 93 -6.32 -0.93 12.55
CA PHE A 93 -5.43 -0.14 11.69
C PHE A 93 -4.44 0.71 12.49
N GLU A 94 -4.93 1.51 13.43
CA GLU A 94 -4.07 2.40 14.23
C GLU A 94 -3.10 1.62 15.13
N TYR A 95 -3.54 0.50 15.69
CA TYR A 95 -2.67 -0.38 16.47
C TYR A 95 -1.55 -0.97 15.62
N ALA A 96 -1.85 -1.46 14.42
CA ALA A 96 -0.85 -2.01 13.51
C ALA A 96 0.11 -0.96 12.92
N LEU A 97 -0.23 0.34 13.02
CA LEU A 97 0.65 1.44 12.62
C LEU A 97 1.69 1.84 13.69
N LEU A 98 1.58 1.35 14.93
CA LEU A 98 2.47 1.75 16.03
C LEU A 98 3.97 1.58 15.75
N PRO A 99 4.44 0.57 14.98
CA PRO A 99 5.86 0.47 14.62
C PRO A 99 6.44 1.69 13.89
N LEU A 100 5.59 2.52 13.24
CA LEU A 100 6.03 3.78 12.62
C LEU A 100 6.26 4.92 13.62
N PHE A 101 5.84 4.73 14.87
CA PHE A 101 5.88 5.71 15.93
C PHE A 101 6.61 5.12 17.15
N PRO A 102 7.92 4.88 17.05
CA PRO A 102 8.68 4.29 18.15
C PRO A 102 8.55 5.15 19.42
N ALA A 103 8.53 4.49 20.58
CA ALA A 103 8.49 5.17 21.87
C ALA A 103 9.82 5.92 22.11
N THR A 104 9.74 7.07 22.77
CA THR A 104 10.89 7.91 23.16
C THR A 104 10.88 8.13 24.66
N SER A 105 11.96 8.66 25.23
CA SER A 105 11.96 9.06 26.65
C SER A 105 10.79 10.03 26.91
N GLY A 106 9.87 9.64 27.81
CA GLY A 106 8.70 10.43 28.19
C GLY A 106 7.47 10.31 27.27
N HIS A 107 7.52 9.60 26.14
CA HIS A 107 6.36 9.40 25.28
C HIS A 107 6.23 7.97 24.78
N SER A 108 5.05 7.38 24.97
CA SER A 108 4.68 6.08 24.41
C SER A 108 4.49 6.16 22.89
N ALA A 109 4.56 5.01 22.21
CA ALA A 109 4.29 4.91 20.78
C ALA A 109 2.92 5.49 20.38
N ARG A 110 1.89 5.25 21.20
CA ARG A 110 0.54 5.82 21.01
C ARG A 110 0.53 7.35 21.12
N GLN A 111 1.24 7.93 22.08
CA GLN A 111 1.32 9.39 22.19
C GLN A 111 2.05 9.99 20.99
N ASN A 112 3.15 9.38 20.54
CA ASN A 112 3.87 9.82 19.34
C ASN A 112 3.02 9.73 18.08
N GLN A 113 2.22 8.66 17.93
CA GLN A 113 1.25 8.52 16.85
C GLN A 113 0.19 9.63 16.89
N GLN A 114 -0.42 9.88 18.05
CA GLN A 114 -1.43 10.92 18.22
C GLN A 114 -0.88 12.31 17.88
N LEU A 115 0.31 12.65 18.38
CA LEU A 115 0.98 13.91 18.07
C LEU A 115 1.23 14.07 16.56
N ALA A 116 1.69 12.99 15.90
CA ALA A 116 1.91 13.01 14.46
C ALA A 116 0.61 13.15 13.66
N PHE A 117 -0.47 12.52 14.10
CA PHE A 117 -1.80 12.63 13.49
C PHE A 117 -2.40 14.03 13.68
N GLU A 118 -2.30 14.59 14.88
CA GLU A 118 -2.76 15.96 15.15
C GLU A 118 -1.96 16.99 14.35
N GLN A 119 -0.65 16.81 14.19
CA GLN A 119 0.16 17.67 13.32
C GLN A 119 -0.33 17.58 11.87
N ARG A 120 -0.51 16.38 11.32
CA ARG A 120 -1.01 16.18 9.95
C ARG A 120 -2.40 16.81 9.75
N LYS A 121 -3.28 16.66 10.74
CA LYS A 121 -4.63 17.22 10.71
C LYS A 121 -4.61 18.74 10.69
N ARG A 122 -3.76 19.37 11.51
CA ARG A 122 -3.54 20.82 11.50
C ARG A 122 -2.96 21.31 10.17
N ASP A 123 -1.97 20.60 9.64
CA ASP A 123 -1.26 21.01 8.42
C ASP A 123 -2.13 20.86 7.16
N THR A 124 -3.06 19.90 7.12
CA THR A 124 -3.85 19.56 5.92
C THR A 124 -5.34 19.87 6.01
N ALA A 125 -5.83 20.28 7.19
CA ALA A 125 -7.26 20.40 7.52
C ALA A 125 -8.07 19.14 7.15
N SER A 126 -7.44 17.96 7.22
CA SER A 126 -7.99 16.68 6.77
C SER A 126 -7.54 15.55 7.70
N THR A 127 -8.19 14.39 7.61
CA THR A 127 -7.74 13.22 8.37
C THR A 127 -6.34 12.78 7.92
N PRO A 128 -5.49 12.28 8.83
CA PRO A 128 -4.14 11.79 8.50
C PRO A 128 -4.15 10.52 7.63
N TRP A 129 -5.26 9.80 7.67
CA TRP A 129 -5.52 8.60 6.89
C TRP A 129 -7.03 8.47 6.66
N LYS A 130 -7.41 7.77 5.59
CA LYS A 130 -8.81 7.53 5.22
C LYS A 130 -8.98 6.16 4.60
N ILE A 131 -9.85 5.33 5.15
CA ILE A 131 -10.26 4.04 4.59
C ILE A 131 -11.64 4.20 3.95
N THR A 132 -11.74 3.87 2.67
CA THR A 132 -12.98 3.87 1.91
C THR A 132 -13.46 2.44 1.75
N VAL A 133 -14.66 2.13 2.23
CA VAL A 133 -15.30 0.82 2.07
C VAL A 133 -15.98 0.79 0.70
N LEU A 134 -15.38 0.09 -0.26
CA LEU A 134 -15.90 -0.03 -1.63
C LEU A 134 -16.99 -1.09 -1.76
N SER A 135 -16.82 -2.22 -1.06
CA SER A 135 -17.79 -3.31 -0.96
C SER A 135 -17.85 -3.82 0.47
N PRO A 136 -19.02 -4.20 1.02
CA PRO A 136 -20.36 -4.07 0.42
C PRO A 136 -20.82 -2.63 0.23
N SER A 137 -21.41 -2.36 -0.93
CA SER A 137 -21.99 -1.05 -1.26
C SER A 137 -23.36 -0.86 -0.59
N SER A 138 -23.82 0.38 -0.48
CA SER A 138 -25.17 0.66 0.05
C SER A 138 -26.28 0.00 -0.76
N ALA A 139 -26.13 -0.07 -2.09
CA ALA A 139 -27.06 -0.78 -2.96
C ALA A 139 -27.02 -2.30 -2.72
N ALA A 140 -25.86 -2.88 -2.42
CA ALA A 140 -25.76 -4.31 -2.10
C ALA A 140 -26.56 -4.64 -0.83
N PHE A 141 -26.59 -3.75 0.16
CA PHE A 141 -27.47 -3.93 1.33
C PHE A 141 -28.96 -3.82 0.99
N ASN A 142 -29.36 -3.08 -0.05
CA ASN A 142 -30.77 -3.02 -0.45
C ASN A 142 -31.19 -4.33 -1.14
N ASP A 143 -30.31 -4.90 -1.98
CA ASP A 143 -30.58 -6.13 -2.71
C ASP A 143 -30.47 -7.40 -1.83
N PHE A 144 -29.48 -7.45 -0.95
CA PHE A 144 -29.04 -8.69 -0.31
C PHE A 144 -29.29 -8.75 1.21
N ALA A 145 -29.82 -7.70 1.84
CA ALA A 145 -30.07 -7.74 3.29
C ALA A 145 -31.15 -8.75 3.66
N ASP A 146 -30.87 -9.54 4.69
CA ASP A 146 -31.78 -10.54 5.23
C ASP A 146 -32.65 -9.92 6.34
N PRO A 147 -33.99 -9.88 6.18
CA PRO A 147 -34.90 -9.37 7.21
C PRO A 147 -34.86 -10.13 8.53
N GLN A 148 -34.44 -11.41 8.53
CA GLN A 148 -34.33 -12.23 9.73
C GLN A 148 -33.16 -11.78 10.61
N LEU A 149 -32.04 -11.40 10.00
CA LEU A 149 -30.85 -10.91 10.71
C LEU A 149 -31.05 -9.52 11.32
N ARG A 150 -31.97 -8.71 10.75
CA ARG A 150 -32.27 -7.36 11.22
C ARG A 150 -32.83 -7.36 12.65
N GLN A 151 -33.56 -8.38 13.08
CA GLN A 151 -34.44 -8.25 14.24
C GLN A 151 -33.78 -8.50 15.61
N ALA A 152 -32.68 -9.25 15.67
CA ALA A 152 -32.12 -9.70 16.96
C ALA A 152 -30.60 -9.47 17.15
N ALA A 153 -29.80 -9.47 16.09
CA ALA A 153 -28.33 -9.56 16.24
C ALA A 153 -27.58 -8.23 16.01
N TYR A 154 -28.18 -7.25 15.31
CA TYR A 154 -27.45 -6.11 14.74
C TYR A 154 -28.18 -4.76 14.86
N ASP A 155 -28.81 -4.48 16.00
CA ASP A 155 -29.47 -3.19 16.27
C ASP A 155 -30.47 -2.71 15.20
N ARG A 156 -31.18 -3.65 14.56
CA ARG A 156 -32.11 -3.35 13.45
C ARG A 156 -31.46 -2.77 12.18
N LEU A 157 -30.14 -2.88 12.07
CA LEU A 157 -29.42 -2.49 10.87
C LEU A 157 -29.52 -3.58 9.78
N PRO A 158 -29.58 -3.19 8.49
CA PRO A 158 -29.50 -4.14 7.39
C PRO A 158 -28.20 -4.96 7.46
N ALA A 159 -28.31 -6.28 7.38
CA ALA A 159 -27.19 -7.20 7.38
C ALA A 159 -27.35 -8.19 6.23
N ILE A 160 -26.25 -8.53 5.54
CA ILE A 160 -26.26 -9.52 4.47
C ILE A 160 -25.89 -10.88 5.08
N ASN A 161 -26.66 -11.90 4.73
CA ASN A 161 -26.40 -13.25 5.21
C ASN A 161 -25.18 -13.84 4.47
N ASN A 162 -24.18 -14.25 5.26
CA ASN A 162 -22.89 -14.78 4.80
C ASN A 162 -22.92 -16.31 4.66
N ASN A 163 -23.97 -16.96 5.17
CA ASN A 163 -24.10 -18.42 5.17
C ASN A 163 -24.80 -18.87 3.88
N TYR A 164 -24.44 -20.06 3.38
CA TYR A 164 -25.13 -20.68 2.23
C TYR A 164 -25.21 -19.75 1.00
N GLN A 165 -24.12 -19.04 0.70
CA GLN A 165 -24.10 -18.05 -0.39
C GLN A 165 -24.39 -18.69 -1.75
N PHE A 166 -23.99 -19.95 -1.94
CA PHE A 166 -24.26 -20.70 -3.16
C PHE A 166 -25.74 -20.96 -3.36
N GLU A 167 -26.42 -21.45 -2.33
CA GLU A 167 -27.86 -21.71 -2.33
C GLU A 167 -28.65 -20.41 -2.45
N GLN A 168 -28.19 -19.34 -1.80
CA GLN A 168 -28.75 -18.01 -1.99
C GLN A 168 -28.64 -17.53 -3.44
N ASP A 169 -27.48 -17.70 -4.09
CA ASP A 169 -27.26 -17.35 -5.49
C ASP A 169 -28.19 -18.15 -6.43
N GLN A 170 -28.29 -19.47 -6.21
CA GLN A 170 -29.20 -20.33 -6.98
C GLN A 170 -30.67 -19.90 -6.83
N ARG A 171 -31.13 -19.64 -5.61
CA ARG A 171 -32.52 -19.17 -5.37
C ARG A 171 -32.80 -17.85 -6.10
N ARG A 172 -31.84 -16.93 -6.13
CA ARG A 172 -32.01 -15.64 -6.83
C ARG A 172 -32.04 -15.79 -8.36
N ARG A 173 -31.21 -16.67 -8.91
CA ARG A 173 -31.29 -17.04 -10.34
C ARG A 173 -32.64 -17.64 -10.67
N ALA A 174 -33.13 -18.56 -9.84
CA ALA A 174 -34.45 -19.17 -10.01
C ALA A 174 -35.60 -18.15 -9.89
N SER A 175 -35.44 -17.09 -9.08
CA SER A 175 -36.41 -15.99 -8.98
C SER A 175 -36.30 -14.93 -10.10
N GLY A 176 -35.51 -15.18 -11.15
CA GLY A 176 -35.42 -14.32 -12.33
C GLY A 176 -34.37 -13.21 -12.26
N TRP A 177 -33.44 -13.23 -11.29
CA TRP A 177 -32.33 -12.28 -11.27
C TRP A 177 -31.32 -12.63 -12.36
N LEU A 178 -30.97 -11.66 -13.21
CA LEU A 178 -30.02 -11.83 -14.31
C LEU A 178 -28.67 -12.29 -13.76
N ASN A 179 -28.30 -13.55 -13.99
CA ASN A 179 -27.07 -14.18 -13.48
C ASN A 179 -26.89 -14.11 -11.95
N GLY A 180 -27.98 -13.99 -11.18
CA GLY A 180 -27.91 -13.87 -9.71
C GLY A 180 -27.44 -12.49 -9.23
N LEU A 181 -27.35 -11.51 -10.13
CA LEU A 181 -26.93 -10.14 -9.81
C LEU A 181 -28.06 -9.32 -9.22
N GLY A 182 -27.72 -8.50 -8.24
CA GLY A 182 -28.62 -7.55 -7.60
C GLY A 182 -29.20 -6.53 -8.57
N PRO A 183 -30.51 -6.23 -8.50
CA PRO A 183 -31.15 -5.27 -9.40
C PRO A 183 -30.57 -3.85 -9.25
N GLU A 184 -30.27 -3.39 -8.03
CA GLU A 184 -29.68 -2.07 -7.80
C GLU A 184 -28.15 -2.10 -7.84
N SER A 185 -27.54 -3.05 -7.14
CA SER A 185 -26.10 -3.13 -6.92
C SER A 185 -25.32 -3.65 -8.12
N LYS A 186 -25.97 -4.39 -9.03
CA LYS A 186 -25.34 -5.16 -10.11
C LYS A 186 -24.23 -6.10 -9.63
N ALA A 187 -24.22 -6.44 -8.34
CA ALA A 187 -23.24 -7.29 -7.70
C ALA A 187 -23.84 -8.67 -7.43
N SER A 188 -23.01 -9.70 -7.31
CA SER A 188 -23.45 -11.02 -6.81
C SER A 188 -23.44 -11.07 -5.28
N ILE A 189 -24.07 -12.09 -4.70
CA ILE A 189 -24.02 -12.31 -3.24
C ILE A 189 -22.61 -12.52 -2.70
N TYR A 190 -21.72 -13.09 -3.52
CA TYR A 190 -20.31 -13.29 -3.17
C TYR A 190 -19.57 -11.95 -3.08
N GLN A 191 -19.81 -11.04 -4.02
CA GLN A 191 -19.25 -9.68 -4.00
C GLN A 191 -19.82 -8.87 -2.84
N ALA A 192 -21.13 -9.01 -2.58
CA ALA A 192 -21.81 -8.38 -1.45
C ALA A 192 -21.31 -8.92 -0.08
N ASN A 193 -20.78 -10.14 -0.02
CA ASN A 193 -20.08 -10.69 1.14
C ASN A 193 -18.54 -10.61 1.02
N THR A 194 -18.01 -9.71 0.19
CA THR A 194 -16.59 -9.39 0.12
C THR A 194 -16.36 -7.97 0.61
N LEU A 195 -15.48 -7.82 1.61
CA LEU A 195 -15.03 -6.54 2.13
C LEU A 195 -13.87 -6.02 1.29
N THR A 196 -14.13 -4.97 0.51
CA THR A 196 -13.09 -4.27 -0.27
C THR A 196 -12.81 -2.92 0.38
N LEU A 197 -11.57 -2.71 0.79
CA LEU A 197 -11.11 -1.50 1.48
C LEU A 197 -10.05 -0.80 0.63
N GLN A 198 -10.20 0.52 0.46
CA GLN A 198 -9.20 1.38 -0.13
C GLN A 198 -8.69 2.40 0.88
N LEU A 199 -7.40 2.34 1.18
CA LEU A 199 -6.72 3.27 2.08
C LEU A 199 -6.05 4.41 1.31
N SER A 200 -6.17 5.62 1.86
CA SER A 200 -5.34 6.77 1.54
C SER A 200 -4.62 7.26 2.79
N TYR A 201 -3.31 7.04 2.88
CA TYR A 201 -2.46 7.43 4.01
C TYR A 201 -1.57 8.61 3.64
N LEU A 202 -1.53 9.65 4.47
CA LEU A 202 -0.69 10.82 4.21
C LEU A 202 0.71 10.57 4.75
N HIS A 203 1.70 10.38 3.89
CA HIS A 203 3.11 10.22 4.28
C HIS A 203 3.82 11.57 4.39
N LYS A 204 4.67 11.74 5.42
CA LYS A 204 5.45 12.96 5.65
C LYS A 204 6.87 12.69 5.14
N PRO A 205 7.35 13.42 4.12
CA PRO A 205 8.72 13.29 3.67
C PRO A 205 9.71 13.62 4.79
N VAL A 206 10.81 12.89 4.87
CA VAL A 206 11.85 13.07 5.89
C VAL A 206 12.88 14.08 5.42
N LEU A 207 13.23 14.05 4.13
CA LEU A 207 14.25 14.95 3.59
C LEU A 207 13.76 16.41 3.47
N PRO A 208 14.64 17.38 3.73
CA PRO A 208 14.38 18.78 3.41
C PRO A 208 14.19 18.96 1.89
N GLY A 209 13.38 19.94 1.49
CA GLY A 209 13.14 20.27 0.07
C GLY A 209 12.02 19.47 -0.60
N ILE A 210 11.84 18.17 -0.29
CA ILE A 210 10.80 17.34 -0.92
C ILE A 210 9.40 17.92 -0.71
N LYS A 211 9.11 18.43 0.49
CA LYS A 211 7.84 19.10 0.76
C LYS A 211 7.55 20.23 -0.22
N GLY A 212 8.55 21.03 -0.58
CA GLY A 212 8.40 22.12 -1.55
C GLY A 212 8.05 21.60 -2.94
N LEU A 213 8.71 20.52 -3.38
CA LEU A 213 8.40 19.87 -4.65
C LEU A 213 6.97 19.31 -4.66
N LEU A 214 6.54 18.65 -3.57
CA LEU A 214 5.17 18.13 -3.47
C LEU A 214 4.11 19.23 -3.51
N ARG A 215 4.39 20.39 -2.89
CA ARG A 215 3.50 21.55 -2.94
C ARG A 215 3.30 22.06 -4.37
N LEU A 216 4.34 22.01 -5.20
CA LEU A 216 4.27 22.41 -6.62
C LEU A 216 3.39 21.46 -7.46
N LEU A 217 3.29 20.20 -7.04
CA LEU A 217 2.47 19.17 -7.71
C LEU A 217 1.01 19.13 -7.18
N GLY A 218 0.74 19.81 -6.06
CA GLY A 218 -0.55 19.79 -5.38
C GLY A 218 -1.53 20.85 -5.86
N ASN A 219 -2.81 20.64 -5.56
CA ASN A 219 -3.86 21.63 -5.73
C ASN A 219 -4.65 21.76 -4.41
N PRO A 220 -4.62 22.92 -3.72
CA PRO A 220 -5.34 23.14 -2.46
C PRO A 220 -6.86 22.90 -2.55
N HIS A 221 -7.44 23.23 -3.70
CA HIS A 221 -8.88 23.08 -3.99
C HIS A 221 -9.23 21.72 -4.59
N GLY A 222 -8.24 20.86 -4.80
CA GLY A 222 -8.43 19.53 -5.33
C GLY A 222 -9.08 18.54 -4.36
N GLY A 223 -9.17 17.29 -4.81
CA GLY A 223 -9.57 16.17 -3.97
C GLY A 223 -8.59 15.89 -2.82
N TYR A 224 -8.91 14.92 -1.96
CA TYR A 224 -8.14 14.58 -0.76
C TYR A 224 -6.62 14.42 -1.01
N SER A 225 -6.23 13.70 -2.08
CA SER A 225 -4.82 13.48 -2.43
C SER A 225 -4.12 14.74 -2.93
N GLN A 226 -4.79 15.54 -3.77
CA GLN A 226 -4.24 16.80 -4.31
C GLN A 226 -4.06 17.85 -3.22
N ARG A 227 -4.99 17.93 -2.26
CA ARG A 227 -4.86 18.80 -1.10
C ARG A 227 -3.69 18.37 -0.22
N ALA A 228 -3.53 17.07 0.04
CA ALA A 228 -2.39 16.56 0.80
C ALA A 228 -1.04 16.94 0.16
N LEU A 229 -0.91 16.80 -1.17
CA LEU A 229 0.26 17.23 -1.93
C LEU A 229 0.51 18.73 -1.75
N ALA A 230 -0.53 19.56 -1.83
CA ALA A 230 -0.44 21.02 -1.67
C ALA A 230 0.05 21.46 -0.29
N HIS A 231 0.00 20.58 0.72
CA HIS A 231 0.55 20.82 2.05
C HIS A 231 1.92 20.14 2.28
N GLY A 232 2.46 19.45 1.26
CA GLY A 232 3.76 18.78 1.32
C GLY A 232 3.71 17.35 1.86
N TYR A 233 2.56 16.69 1.77
CA TYR A 233 2.38 15.27 2.12
C TYR A 233 2.22 14.41 0.88
N LEU A 234 2.82 13.23 0.89
CA LEU A 234 2.70 12.26 -0.20
C LEU A 234 1.54 11.29 0.11
N PRO A 235 0.42 11.32 -0.65
CA PRO A 235 -0.66 10.37 -0.45
C PRO A 235 -0.26 8.98 -0.95
N MET A 236 -0.33 7.98 -0.08
CA MET A 236 -0.15 6.57 -0.42
C MET A 236 -1.52 5.90 -0.57
N SER A 237 -1.76 5.23 -1.69
CA SER A 237 -2.98 4.43 -1.91
C SER A 237 -2.70 2.93 -1.78
N ARG A 238 -3.57 2.21 -1.09
CA ARG A 238 -3.58 0.74 -0.98
C ARG A 238 -4.99 0.22 -1.06
N GLU A 239 -5.17 -0.96 -1.63
CA GLU A 239 -6.47 -1.62 -1.71
C GLU A 239 -6.31 -3.09 -1.34
N ILE A 240 -7.29 -3.62 -0.61
CA ILE A 240 -7.40 -5.04 -0.29
C ILE A 240 -8.84 -5.50 -0.47
N SER A 241 -9.02 -6.78 -0.76
CA SER A 241 -10.33 -7.44 -0.77
C SER A 241 -10.25 -8.74 0.01
N LEU A 242 -11.16 -8.93 0.96
CA LEU A 242 -11.23 -10.10 1.83
C LEU A 242 -12.67 -10.61 1.89
N THR A 243 -12.87 -11.93 1.83
CA THR A 243 -14.20 -12.52 2.01
C THR A 243 -14.64 -12.39 3.46
N MET A 244 -15.91 -12.04 3.67
CA MET A 244 -16.47 -11.90 5.01
C MET A 244 -16.48 -13.24 5.75
N GLN A 245 -16.12 -13.20 7.05
CA GLN A 245 -16.21 -14.34 7.97
C GLN A 245 -17.39 -14.19 8.96
N SER A 246 -18.18 -13.14 8.78
CA SER A 246 -19.35 -12.76 9.58
C SER A 246 -20.37 -12.09 8.67
N HIS A 247 -21.58 -11.82 9.16
CA HIS A 247 -22.58 -11.07 8.39
C HIS A 247 -22.16 -9.60 8.27
N PRO A 248 -21.86 -9.03 7.09
CA PRO A 248 -21.59 -7.60 7.02
C PRO A 248 -22.86 -6.83 7.39
N VAL A 249 -22.71 -5.80 8.21
CA VAL A 249 -23.79 -4.94 8.68
C VAL A 249 -23.61 -3.52 8.14
N ARG A 250 -24.71 -2.86 7.80
CA ARG A 250 -24.72 -1.48 7.33
C ARG A 250 -24.59 -0.50 8.50
N TRP A 251 -23.42 -0.47 9.13
CA TRP A 251 -23.12 0.48 10.20
C TRP A 251 -23.21 1.94 9.74
N PRO A 252 -23.65 2.86 10.61
CA PRO A 252 -23.48 4.29 10.39
C PRO A 252 -21.99 4.62 10.33
N MET A 253 -21.63 5.60 9.51
CA MET A 253 -20.22 6.02 9.38
C MET A 253 -19.83 6.91 10.57
N PRO A 254 -18.64 6.74 11.14
CA PRO A 254 -18.18 7.56 12.26
C PRO A 254 -17.95 9.01 11.81
N ALA A 255 -18.34 9.97 12.65
CA ALA A 255 -18.22 11.40 12.36
C ALA A 255 -16.77 11.88 12.11
N GLY A 256 -15.77 11.11 12.58
CA GLY A 256 -14.35 11.42 12.40
C GLY A 256 -13.85 11.37 10.97
N GLY A 257 -14.62 10.85 10.00
CA GLY A 257 -14.27 10.87 8.57
C GLY A 257 -13.09 9.97 8.18
N HIS A 258 -12.54 9.20 9.12
CA HIS A 258 -11.44 8.26 8.89
C HIS A 258 -11.89 7.01 8.13
N ILE A 259 -13.14 6.59 8.30
CA ILE A 259 -13.76 5.52 7.53
C ILE A 259 -14.98 6.10 6.83
N VAL A 260 -15.03 5.91 5.52
CA VAL A 260 -16.09 6.45 4.66
C VAL A 260 -16.58 5.37 3.71
N ARG A 261 -17.81 5.51 3.22
CA ARG A 261 -18.23 4.87 1.96
C ARG A 261 -18.14 5.90 0.85
N PRO A 262 -17.95 5.49 -0.41
CA PRO A 262 -18.18 6.37 -1.54
C PRO A 262 -19.59 6.96 -1.38
N ALA A 263 -19.69 8.30 -1.35
CA ALA A 263 -20.99 8.92 -1.46
C ALA A 263 -21.56 8.48 -2.81
N THR A 264 -22.81 8.01 -2.82
CA THR A 264 -23.57 7.78 -4.06
C THR A 264 -23.86 9.15 -4.70
N LEU A 265 -22.82 9.82 -5.17
CA LEU A 265 -22.96 10.73 -6.28
C LEU A 265 -23.10 9.82 -7.49
N ALA A 266 -24.12 10.11 -8.30
CA ALA A 266 -24.23 9.58 -9.66
C ALA A 266 -22.96 9.95 -10.44
N ASP A 267 -21.91 9.14 -10.28
CA ASP A 267 -20.65 9.29 -10.97
C ASP A 267 -20.06 7.91 -11.22
N SER A 268 -20.64 7.25 -12.23
CA SER A 268 -19.93 6.72 -13.39
C SER A 268 -18.47 6.31 -13.18
N SER A 269 -18.18 5.43 -12.22
CA SER A 269 -16.87 4.78 -12.08
C SER A 269 -16.97 3.40 -11.42
N GLN A 270 -18.12 2.72 -11.59
CA GLN A 270 -18.17 1.26 -11.58
C GLN A 270 -18.21 0.77 -13.04
N THR A 271 -17.19 1.13 -13.81
CA THR A 271 -16.79 0.23 -14.90
C THR A 271 -16.06 -0.92 -14.25
N ALA A 272 -16.53 -2.13 -14.53
CA ALA A 272 -15.70 -3.34 -14.54
C ALA A 272 -14.26 -2.99 -14.96
N PHE A 273 -13.26 -3.71 -14.43
CA PHE A 273 -11.86 -3.62 -14.83
C PHE A 273 -11.70 -3.64 -16.37
N VAL A 274 -11.87 -2.49 -17.01
CA VAL A 274 -11.24 -2.17 -18.28
C VAL A 274 -9.91 -1.64 -17.81
N ALA A 275 -8.91 -2.51 -17.87
CA ALA A 275 -7.52 -2.11 -17.69
C ALA A 275 -7.30 -0.85 -18.53
N LYS A 276 -6.97 0.27 -17.86
CA LYS A 276 -6.51 1.47 -18.56
C LYS A 276 -5.42 1.02 -19.53
N PRO A 277 -5.52 1.32 -20.83
CA PRO A 277 -4.50 0.90 -21.78
C PRO A 277 -3.17 1.48 -21.30
N CYS A 278 -2.24 0.57 -21.00
CA CYS A 278 -0.88 0.92 -20.63
C CYS A 278 -0.32 1.80 -21.75
N THR A 279 -0.13 3.09 -21.47
CA THR A 279 0.40 4.05 -22.45
C THR A 279 1.81 4.42 -21.99
N GLY A 280 2.81 3.89 -22.69
CA GLY A 280 4.23 4.13 -22.42
C GLY A 280 5.12 3.20 -23.25
N MET A 281 6.38 3.57 -23.42
CA MET A 281 7.38 2.81 -24.20
C MET A 281 7.65 1.39 -23.67
N TRP A 282 7.11 1.04 -22.50
CA TRP A 282 7.31 -0.24 -21.82
C TRP A 282 6.12 -1.20 -21.91
N CYS A 283 5.06 -0.84 -22.63
CA CYS A 283 3.88 -1.70 -22.77
C CYS A 283 4.04 -2.58 -24.02
N LEU A 284 4.30 -3.88 -23.84
CA LEU A 284 4.26 -4.86 -24.93
C LEU A 284 2.83 -4.92 -25.51
N ARG A 285 2.73 -4.64 -26.80
CA ARG A 285 1.49 -4.61 -27.57
C ARG A 285 0.96 -6.05 -27.71
N GLN A 286 0.15 -6.52 -26.77
CA GLN A 286 -0.64 -7.74 -26.97
C GLN A 286 -1.73 -7.41 -28.00
N LEU A 287 -1.55 -7.86 -29.23
CA LEU A 287 -2.64 -7.87 -30.20
C LEU A 287 -3.74 -8.81 -29.69
N PRO A 288 -5.03 -8.42 -29.81
CA PRO A 288 -6.11 -9.36 -29.57
C PRO A 288 -6.02 -10.48 -30.61
N ALA A 289 -6.03 -11.73 -30.15
CA ALA A 289 -6.14 -12.89 -31.01
C ALA A 289 -7.44 -12.77 -31.82
N GLY A 290 -7.28 -12.47 -33.11
CA GLY A 290 -8.37 -12.42 -34.07
C GLY A 290 -9.07 -13.77 -34.19
N GLY A 291 -10.39 -13.72 -34.35
CA GLY A 291 -11.26 -14.88 -34.49
C GLY A 291 -10.80 -15.86 -35.56
N GLY A 292 -10.61 -17.11 -35.14
CA GLY A 292 -10.59 -18.28 -36.01
C GLY A 292 -12.01 -18.81 -36.20
N ALA A 293 -12.38 -19.01 -37.47
CA ALA A 293 -13.65 -19.51 -37.98
C ALA A 293 -14.10 -20.87 -37.38
N PRO A 294 -15.39 -21.25 -37.51
CA PRO A 294 -15.95 -22.43 -36.85
C PRO A 294 -15.44 -23.73 -37.46
N ARG A 295 -15.18 -24.71 -36.59
CA ARG A 295 -14.74 -26.07 -36.92
C ARG A 295 -15.98 -26.88 -37.36
N PRO A 296 -15.93 -27.66 -38.46
CA PRO A 296 -17.07 -28.47 -38.88
C PRO A 296 -17.25 -29.68 -37.95
N ASP A 297 -18.52 -30.02 -37.72
CA ASP A 297 -18.96 -31.18 -36.93
C ASP A 297 -18.48 -32.51 -37.52
N PRO A 298 -18.06 -33.49 -36.69
CA PRO A 298 -18.02 -34.88 -37.11
C PRO A 298 -19.36 -35.57 -36.86
N VAL A 299 -19.85 -36.15 -37.95
CA VAL A 299 -21.01 -37.03 -38.09
C VAL A 299 -20.94 -38.23 -37.12
N ALA A 300 -22.12 -38.64 -36.65
CA ALA A 300 -22.36 -39.82 -35.84
C ALA A 300 -22.15 -41.13 -36.62
N ASP A 301 -21.54 -42.13 -35.98
CA ASP A 301 -21.88 -43.53 -36.17
C ASP A 301 -21.53 -44.36 -34.91
N THR A 302 -22.46 -45.26 -34.59
CA THR A 302 -22.68 -46.07 -33.37
C THR A 302 -21.75 -47.32 -33.22
N PRO A 303 -22.02 -48.31 -32.32
CA PRO A 303 -21.82 -48.32 -30.87
C PRO A 303 -20.92 -49.52 -30.43
N ILE A 304 -20.17 -49.43 -29.32
CA ILE A 304 -19.54 -50.64 -28.72
C ILE A 304 -19.70 -50.69 -27.20
N LEU A 305 -20.31 -51.81 -26.78
CA LEU A 305 -20.44 -52.41 -25.45
C LEU A 305 -19.17 -52.40 -24.59
N GLY A 306 -19.35 -52.22 -23.28
CA GLY A 306 -18.33 -52.54 -22.26
C GLY A 306 -18.61 -51.88 -20.90
N ARG A 307 -19.54 -52.42 -20.12
CA ARG A 307 -19.29 -53.21 -18.90
C ARG A 307 -18.80 -52.38 -17.68
N VAL A 308 -19.73 -52.19 -16.75
CA VAL A 308 -19.55 -51.69 -15.38
C VAL A 308 -18.90 -52.78 -14.51
N PRO A 309 -18.02 -52.45 -13.55
CA PRO A 309 -17.81 -53.28 -12.38
C PRO A 309 -18.53 -52.68 -11.16
N HIS A 310 -19.55 -53.42 -10.70
CA HIS A 310 -20.03 -53.40 -9.33
C HIS A 310 -18.97 -54.03 -8.42
N THR A 311 -18.80 -53.46 -7.22
CA THR A 311 -18.31 -54.22 -6.06
C THR A 311 -19.13 -53.80 -4.85
N GLU A 312 -20.04 -54.69 -4.42
CA GLU A 312 -20.74 -54.72 -3.13
C GLU A 312 -19.74 -55.14 -2.02
N ASP A 313 -19.67 -54.41 -0.91
CA ASP A 313 -20.18 -54.76 0.45
C ASP A 313 -19.06 -55.21 1.41
N PRO A 314 -19.21 -55.25 2.77
CA PRO A 314 -20.41 -55.00 3.59
C PRO A 314 -20.23 -54.10 4.84
N MET A 315 -21.38 -53.83 5.46
CA MET A 315 -21.66 -53.32 6.81
C MET A 315 -20.74 -53.82 7.94
N VAL A 316 -20.41 -52.91 8.86
CA VAL A 316 -20.17 -53.23 10.29
C VAL A 316 -20.94 -52.23 11.15
N SER A 317 -21.69 -52.77 12.11
CA SER A 317 -22.64 -52.09 12.98
C SER A 317 -22.14 -52.01 14.44
N LEU A 318 -22.50 -50.90 15.11
CA LEU A 318 -22.77 -50.70 16.57
C LEU A 318 -21.59 -50.59 17.56
N PRO A 319 -21.74 -50.00 18.78
CA PRO A 319 -22.92 -49.36 19.40
C PRO A 319 -22.68 -47.98 20.09
N HIS A 320 -23.79 -47.32 20.50
CA HIS A 320 -23.86 -46.26 21.52
C HIS A 320 -23.63 -46.81 22.95
N PRO A 321 -23.25 -45.94 23.90
CA PRO A 321 -23.95 -45.92 25.18
C PRO A 321 -24.31 -44.52 25.70
N ALA A 322 -25.19 -44.54 26.69
CA ALA A 322 -26.02 -43.45 27.19
C ALA A 322 -25.39 -42.57 28.29
N ALA A 323 -26.01 -41.40 28.47
CA ALA A 323 -26.31 -40.63 29.70
C ALA A 323 -25.22 -40.32 30.78
N ALA A 324 -25.21 -39.04 31.16
CA ALA A 324 -24.43 -38.40 32.24
C ALA A 324 -24.82 -38.85 33.68
N PRO A 325 -24.06 -38.47 34.73
CA PRO A 325 -24.39 -37.23 35.47
C PRO A 325 -23.23 -36.44 36.18
N SER A 326 -23.48 -35.13 36.39
CA SER A 326 -23.15 -34.24 37.54
C SER A 326 -21.71 -33.99 38.10
N ALA A 327 -21.19 -32.77 37.82
CA ALA A 327 -20.64 -31.72 38.73
C ALA A 327 -19.34 -31.87 39.61
N PRO A 328 -18.68 -30.74 40.02
CA PRO A 328 -17.21 -30.55 40.17
C PRO A 328 -16.75 -30.35 41.65
N PRO A 329 -15.57 -29.77 42.05
CA PRO A 329 -14.37 -29.31 41.33
C PRO A 329 -13.01 -29.81 41.91
N GLY A 330 -11.90 -29.65 41.16
CA GLY A 330 -10.55 -29.88 41.69
C GLY A 330 -9.45 -29.42 40.73
N THR A 331 -8.69 -28.42 41.15
CA THR A 331 -7.51 -27.85 40.49
C THR A 331 -6.31 -28.79 40.56
N THR A 332 -5.76 -29.20 39.42
CA THR A 332 -4.35 -29.64 39.31
C THR A 332 -3.88 -29.68 37.85
N GLU A 333 -2.74 -29.03 37.60
CA GLU A 333 -1.70 -29.34 36.60
C GLU A 333 -2.12 -29.98 35.26
N LEU A 334 -2.12 -29.19 34.18
CA LEU A 334 -1.81 -29.71 32.85
C LEU A 334 -0.30 -29.89 32.72
N ALA A 335 0.21 -31.04 33.19
CA ALA A 335 1.48 -31.59 32.74
C ALA A 335 1.19 -32.49 31.53
N VAL A 336 1.55 -32.04 30.32
CA VAL A 336 1.44 -32.86 29.11
C VAL A 336 2.66 -33.79 29.05
N THR A 337 2.39 -35.09 28.99
CA THR A 337 3.42 -36.14 28.85
C THR A 337 4.04 -36.13 27.45
N PRO A 338 5.35 -36.46 27.28
CA PRO A 338 6.09 -36.19 26.04
C PRO A 338 5.77 -37.09 24.83
N ASP A 339 4.87 -38.06 24.94
CA ASP A 339 4.65 -39.09 23.91
C ASP A 339 3.35 -38.95 23.11
N ASP A 340 2.86 -37.72 22.92
CA ASP A 340 1.73 -37.45 22.02
C ASP A 340 2.21 -37.36 20.55
N PRO A 341 1.73 -38.22 19.63
CA PRO A 341 2.12 -38.20 18.22
C PRO A 341 1.73 -36.93 17.46
N SER A 342 0.99 -36.01 18.08
CA SER A 342 0.63 -34.72 17.50
C SER A 342 1.68 -33.60 17.70
N CYS A 343 2.76 -33.83 18.45
CA CYS A 343 3.89 -32.89 18.61
C CYS A 343 4.80 -32.76 17.36
N GLY A 344 4.57 -33.53 16.30
CA GLY A 344 5.43 -33.58 15.11
C GLY A 344 5.15 -32.51 14.03
N LEU A 345 4.10 -31.70 14.15
CA LEU A 345 3.67 -30.80 13.06
C LEU A 345 3.33 -29.36 13.47
N SER A 346 3.53 -28.96 14.73
CA SER A 346 3.30 -27.56 15.14
C SER A 346 4.17 -27.19 16.34
N LEU A 347 4.89 -26.07 16.19
CA LEU A 347 5.79 -25.46 17.18
C LEU A 347 5.19 -25.43 18.59
N CYS A 348 5.85 -26.07 19.56
CA CYS A 348 5.61 -25.83 20.98
C CYS A 348 6.53 -24.71 21.48
N CYS A 349 5.94 -23.61 21.94
CA CYS A 349 6.65 -22.62 22.75
C CYS A 349 6.73 -23.13 24.20
N THR A 350 7.93 -23.29 24.74
CA THR A 350 8.13 -23.43 26.18
C THR A 350 8.15 -22.06 26.85
N PRO A 351 7.52 -21.88 28.01
CA PRO A 351 7.68 -20.67 28.81
C PRO A 351 9.05 -20.67 29.50
N ALA A 352 9.71 -19.51 29.48
CA ALA A 352 10.85 -19.20 30.35
C ALA A 352 10.36 -18.58 31.67
#